data_AF-A0A9P4GRB0-F1
#
_entry.id   AF-A0A9P4GRB0-F1
#
_cell.length_a   1.000
_cell.length_b   1.000
_cell.length_c   1.000
_cell.angle_alpha   90.00
_cell.angle_beta   90.00
_cell.angle_gamma   90.00
#
_symmetry.space_group_name_H-M   'P 1'
#
loop_
_entity.id
_entity.type
_entity.pdbx_description
1 polymer ?
#
loop_
_entity_poly.entity_id
_entity_poly.type
_entity_poly.pdbx_seq_one_letter_code
_entity_poly.pdbx_strand_id
1 'polypeptide(L)'
;MKSAKDTAGAAKSPYPNALTAPKSESPGVSFTSHEDFDISIIWHNLDSRSDFLTFRKESQGPIERILVDFARVLDSGMFEVYSVNASKHLFCVTVACEKNKDEGVMDLVLSVL
;
A
#
# COMPACT_ATOMS: atom_id res chain seq x y z
N MET A 1 -75.66 9.79 20.36
CA MET A 1 -75.80 9.27 21.73
C MET A 1 -74.41 9.22 22.38
N LYS A 2 -74.37 9.55 23.68
CA LYS A 2 -73.29 9.51 24.71
C LYS A 2 -72.12 8.54 24.41
N SER A 3 -70.85 8.94 24.44
CA SER A 3 -69.94 9.30 25.56
C SER A 3 -69.35 8.10 26.34
N ALA A 4 -68.03 8.18 26.57
CA ALA A 4 -67.22 7.60 27.67
C ALA A 4 -66.98 6.06 27.67
N LYS A 5 -65.85 5.49 28.12
CA LYS A 5 -64.54 5.93 28.64
C LYS A 5 -63.74 4.64 29.00
N ASP A 6 -62.44 4.82 29.21
CA ASP A 6 -61.51 4.03 30.05
C ASP A 6 -60.82 2.78 29.47
N THR A 7 -59.60 2.38 29.84
CA THR A 7 -58.35 3.00 30.37
C THR A 7 -57.33 1.84 30.50
N ALA A 8 -56.05 2.12 30.22
CA ALA A 8 -54.82 1.45 30.69
C ALA A 8 -54.45 0.02 30.24
N GLY A 9 -53.15 -0.12 29.88
CA GLY A 9 -52.48 -1.41 29.76
C GLY A 9 -51.12 -1.33 29.06
N ALA A 10 -50.14 -0.69 29.70
CA ALA A 10 -48.78 -0.55 29.21
C ALA A 10 -47.99 -1.89 29.19
N ALA A 11 -47.26 -2.15 28.12
CA ALA A 11 -46.03 -2.94 28.16
C ALA A 11 -45.00 -2.30 27.22
N LYS A 12 -44.10 -1.52 27.83
CA LYS A 12 -42.93 -0.92 27.17
C LYS A 12 -41.96 -2.03 26.75
N SER A 13 -41.62 -2.11 25.47
CA SER A 13 -40.41 -2.81 25.00
C SER A 13 -39.22 -1.85 25.18
N PRO A 14 -38.11 -2.26 25.83
CA PRO A 14 -37.13 -1.32 26.35
C PRO A 14 -35.87 -1.20 25.49
N TYR A 15 -35.95 -0.76 24.23
CA TYR A 15 -34.74 -0.27 23.52
C TYR A 15 -35.07 0.81 22.49
N PRO A 16 -34.91 2.10 22.81
CA PRO A 16 -34.76 3.15 21.81
C PRO A 16 -33.30 3.18 21.34
N ASN A 17 -33.08 3.54 20.08
CA ASN A 17 -31.78 3.66 19.40
C ASN A 17 -31.39 2.43 18.58
N ALA A 18 -32.13 2.21 17.48
CA ALA A 18 -31.47 1.73 16.27
C ALA A 18 -30.44 2.79 15.89
N LEU A 19 -29.18 2.53 16.19
CA LEU A 19 -28.05 3.34 15.74
C LEU A 19 -28.07 3.27 14.21
N THR A 20 -28.55 4.32 13.55
CA THR A 20 -28.22 4.57 12.15
C THR A 20 -26.71 4.51 12.05
N ALA A 21 -26.19 3.44 11.46
CA ALA A 21 -24.78 3.36 11.11
C ALA A 21 -24.46 4.65 10.33
N PRO A 22 -23.46 5.46 10.75
CA PRO A 22 -23.01 6.52 9.89
C PRO A 22 -22.53 5.84 8.62
N LYS A 23 -23.04 6.26 7.46
CA LYS A 23 -22.37 5.99 6.19
C LYS A 23 -20.94 6.45 6.38
N SER A 24 -20.03 5.50 6.55
CA SER A 24 -18.60 5.74 6.41
C SER A 24 -18.34 5.96 4.93
N GLU A 25 -18.77 7.11 4.42
CA GLU A 25 -18.11 7.70 3.27
C GLU A 25 -16.71 8.01 3.78
N SER A 26 -15.79 7.05 3.61
CA SER A 26 -14.37 7.37 3.71
C SER A 26 -14.17 8.59 2.80
N PRO A 27 -13.64 9.71 3.30
CA PRO A 27 -13.22 10.77 2.42
C PRO A 27 -12.32 10.09 1.40
N GLY A 28 -12.74 10.04 0.14
CA GLY A 28 -11.95 9.44 -0.91
C GLY A 28 -10.57 10.05 -0.77
N VAL A 29 -9.58 9.22 -0.43
CA VAL A 29 -8.20 9.67 -0.32
C VAL A 29 -7.82 10.10 -1.73
N SER A 30 -8.03 11.38 -2.03
CA SER A 30 -7.60 11.97 -3.28
C SER A 30 -6.12 12.20 -3.09
N PHE A 31 -5.31 11.29 -3.62
CA PHE A 31 -3.89 11.59 -3.80
C PHE A 31 -3.79 12.75 -4.77
N THR A 32 -3.22 13.86 -4.30
CA THR A 32 -2.76 14.92 -5.21
C THR A 32 -1.77 14.26 -6.15
N SER A 33 -2.05 14.28 -7.46
CA SER A 33 -1.09 13.74 -8.43
C SER A 33 0.22 14.49 -8.25
N HIS A 34 1.27 13.78 -7.86
CA HIS A 34 2.62 14.33 -7.90
C HIS A 34 2.98 14.57 -9.37
N GLU A 35 3.68 15.67 -9.64
CA GLU A 35 4.25 15.91 -10.98
C GLU A 35 5.21 14.75 -11.32
N ASP A 36 5.38 14.47 -12.61
CA ASP A 36 6.34 13.48 -13.06
C ASP A 36 7.76 14.01 -12.80
N PHE A 37 8.54 13.27 -12.00
CA PHE A 37 9.95 13.53 -11.77
C PHE A 37 10.79 12.38 -12.33
N ASP A 38 12.02 12.69 -12.71
CA ASP A 38 13.04 11.67 -12.88
C ASP A 38 13.44 11.17 -11.47
N ILE A 39 13.13 9.92 -11.18
CA ILE A 39 13.43 9.26 -9.92
C ILE A 39 14.58 8.28 -10.13
N SER A 40 15.66 8.46 -9.37
CA SER A 40 16.72 7.44 -9.29
C SER A 40 16.23 6.26 -8.46
N ILE A 41 16.17 5.07 -9.09
CA ILE A 41 15.91 3.79 -8.43
C ILE A 41 17.24 3.11 -8.16
N ILE A 42 17.53 2.78 -6.91
CA ILE A 42 18.75 2.09 -6.49
C ILE A 42 18.37 0.84 -5.71
N TRP A 43 18.90 -0.30 -6.14
CA TRP A 43 18.85 -1.56 -5.42
C TRP A 43 20.23 -1.87 -4.89
N HIS A 44 20.33 -2.19 -3.60
CA HIS A 44 21.56 -2.60 -2.96
C HIS A 44 21.35 -3.95 -2.28
N ASN A 45 22.11 -4.96 -2.69
CA ASN A 45 22.08 -6.29 -2.08
C ASN A 45 23.22 -6.41 -1.07
N LEU A 46 22.90 -6.91 0.12
CA LEU A 46 23.87 -7.18 1.17
C LEU A 46 24.38 -8.61 1.16
N ASP A 47 23.75 -9.52 0.42
CA ASP A 47 24.16 -10.93 0.43
C ASP A 47 25.41 -11.15 -0.42
N SER A 48 26.53 -11.46 0.24
CA SER A 48 27.82 -11.69 -0.41
C SER A 48 27.88 -12.93 -1.28
N ARG A 49 26.87 -13.82 -1.22
CA ARG A 49 26.82 -15.05 -2.02
C ARG A 49 26.29 -14.81 -3.43
N SER A 50 25.67 -13.65 -3.69
CA SER A 50 25.11 -13.28 -4.98
C SER A 50 26.00 -12.30 -5.74
N ASP A 51 26.03 -12.41 -7.08
CA ASP A 51 26.67 -11.44 -7.98
C ASP A 51 25.80 -10.19 -8.27
N PHE A 52 24.55 -10.18 -7.81
CA PHE A 52 23.68 -9.01 -7.77
C PHE A 52 24.08 -8.13 -6.59
N LEU A 53 24.99 -7.18 -6.80
CA LEU A 53 25.49 -6.31 -5.72
C LEU A 53 24.73 -4.98 -5.63
N THR A 54 24.67 -4.25 -6.73
CA THR A 54 23.98 -2.96 -6.81
C THR A 54 23.50 -2.74 -8.21
N PHE A 55 22.31 -2.17 -8.33
CA PHE A 55 21.73 -1.79 -9.61
C PHE A 55 21.11 -0.41 -9.48
N ARG A 56 21.28 0.42 -10.51
CA ARG A 56 20.73 1.76 -10.58
C ARG A 56 20.06 1.97 -11.93
N LYS A 57 18.86 2.54 -11.91
CA LYS A 57 18.20 3.06 -13.10
C LYS A 57 17.43 4.33 -12.79
N GLU A 58 16.95 4.98 -13.84
CA GLU A 58 16.04 6.11 -13.74
C GLU A 58 14.64 5.67 -14.13
N SER A 59 13.65 6.30 -13.51
CA SER A 59 12.22 6.14 -13.74
C SER A 59 11.61 7.50 -13.98
N GLN A 60 10.57 7.55 -14.82
CA GLN A 60 9.72 8.72 -14.95
C GLN A 60 8.36 8.45 -14.32
N GLY A 61 7.94 9.39 -13.48
CA GLY A 61 6.60 9.41 -12.92
C GLY A 61 6.59 9.55 -11.40
N PRO A 62 5.42 9.35 -10.78
CA PRO A 62 5.26 9.51 -9.35
C PRO A 62 5.88 8.33 -8.56
N ILE A 63 6.43 8.64 -7.38
CA ILE A 63 7.05 7.66 -6.47
C ILE A 63 6.06 6.56 -6.05
N GLU A 64 4.77 6.87 -6.01
CA GLU A 64 3.68 5.94 -5.67
C GLU A 64 3.64 4.75 -6.63
N ARG A 65 3.91 4.97 -7.92
CA ARG A 65 3.95 3.89 -8.92
C ARG A 65 5.11 2.93 -8.63
N ILE A 66 6.28 3.49 -8.33
CA ILE A 66 7.48 2.73 -7.96
C ILE A 66 7.20 1.88 -6.71
N LEU A 67 6.53 2.46 -5.71
CA LEU A 67 6.16 1.74 -4.48
C LEU A 67 5.20 0.58 -4.75
N VAL A 68 4.22 0.75 -5.64
CA VAL A 68 3.29 -0.32 -6.02
C VAL A 68 4.01 -1.43 -6.79
N ASP A 69 4.85 -1.08 -7.78
CA ASP A 69 5.59 -2.08 -8.55
C ASP A 69 6.62 -2.81 -7.69
N PHE A 70 7.28 -2.09 -6.76
CA PHE A 70 8.15 -2.69 -5.76
C PHE A 70 7.39 -3.70 -4.88
N ALA A 71 6.19 -3.36 -4.38
CA ALA A 71 5.39 -4.29 -3.60
C ALA A 71 5.05 -5.58 -4.37
N ARG A 72 4.74 -5.48 -5.66
CA ARG A 72 4.51 -6.66 -6.53
C ARG A 72 5.76 -7.51 -6.71
N VAL A 73 6.94 -6.90 -6.78
CA VAL A 73 8.20 -7.64 -6.81
C VAL A 73 8.40 -8.44 -5.52
N LEU A 74 8.01 -7.91 -4.36
CA LEU A 74 8.12 -8.62 -3.09
C LEU A 74 7.22 -9.87 -3.01
N ASP A 75 6.10 -9.89 -3.73
CA ASP A 75 5.23 -11.08 -3.79
C ASP A 75 5.94 -12.31 -4.40
N SER A 76 7.05 -12.10 -5.13
CA SER A 76 7.90 -13.21 -5.61
C SER A 76 8.60 -13.99 -4.50
N GLY A 77 8.76 -13.39 -3.31
CA GLY A 77 9.56 -13.95 -2.21
C GLY A 77 11.07 -14.00 -2.48
N MET A 78 11.56 -13.36 -3.54
CA MET A 78 12.97 -13.42 -3.95
C MET A 78 13.91 -12.55 -3.08
N PHE A 79 13.34 -11.56 -2.39
CA PHE A 79 14.10 -10.54 -1.65
C PHE A 79 13.67 -10.48 -0.19
N GLU A 80 14.64 -10.52 0.72
CA GLU A 80 14.46 -10.06 2.09
C GLU A 80 14.75 -8.56 2.16
N VAL A 81 13.83 -7.74 2.67
CA VAL A 81 13.98 -6.27 2.67
C VAL A 81 14.49 -5.78 4.01
N TYR A 82 15.62 -5.06 3.99
CA TYR A 82 16.19 -4.43 5.20
C TYR A 82 15.81 -2.96 5.35
N SER A 83 15.78 -2.22 4.24
CA SER A 83 15.38 -0.81 4.27
C SER A 83 14.82 -0.34 2.95
N VAL A 84 13.87 0.60 3.04
CA VAL A 84 13.32 1.34 1.91
C VAL A 84 13.44 2.82 2.24
N ASN A 85 14.12 3.58 1.38
CA ASN A 85 14.22 5.02 1.45
C ASN A 85 13.57 5.61 0.21
N ALA A 86 12.48 6.34 0.40
CA ALA A 86 11.71 6.95 -0.68
C ALA A 86 11.60 8.45 -0.45
N SER A 87 11.88 9.21 -1.51
CA SER A 87 11.74 10.66 -1.56
C SER A 87 11.32 11.08 -2.96
N LYS A 88 11.10 12.39 -3.16
CA LYS A 88 10.67 12.97 -4.44
C LYS A 88 11.56 12.60 -5.65
N HIS A 89 12.84 12.34 -5.44
CA HIS A 89 13.82 12.11 -6.52
C HIS A 89 14.61 10.81 -6.38
N LEU A 90 14.36 10.03 -5.31
CA LEU A 90 15.14 8.84 -4.99
C LEU A 90 14.23 7.77 -4.40
N PHE A 91 14.32 6.58 -4.96
CA PHE A 91 13.86 5.34 -4.38
C PHE A 91 15.06 4.41 -4.21
N CYS A 92 15.47 4.15 -2.97
CA CYS A 92 16.59 3.28 -2.65
C CYS A 92 16.10 2.13 -1.76
N VAL A 93 16.37 0.90 -2.17
CA VAL A 93 16.03 -0.29 -1.40
C VAL A 93 17.29 -1.10 -1.10
N THR A 94 17.42 -1.52 0.15
CA THR A 94 18.45 -2.47 0.59
C THR A 94 17.80 -3.82 0.88
N VAL A 95 18.32 -4.87 0.26
CA VAL A 95 17.80 -6.24 0.33
C VAL A 95 18.90 -7.26 0.64
N ALA A 96 18.53 -8.47 1.03
CA ALA A 96 19.33 -9.68 0.80
C ALA A 96 18.65 -10.54 -0.26
N CYS A 97 19.46 -11.06 -1.18
CA CYS A 97 19.07 -12.01 -2.19
C CYS A 97 20.24 -12.95 -2.48
N GLU A 98 20.06 -14.24 -2.22
CA GLU A 98 21.08 -15.27 -2.51
C GLU A 98 21.20 -15.57 -4.01
N LYS A 99 20.19 -15.17 -4.80
CA LYS A 99 20.11 -15.44 -6.24
C LYS A 99 20.99 -14.49 -7.04
N ASN A 100 21.64 -15.02 -8.06
CA ASN A 100 22.45 -14.23 -8.99
C ASN A 100 21.56 -13.45 -9.98
N LYS A 101 22.15 -12.46 -10.62
CA LYS A 101 21.50 -11.56 -11.60
C LYS A 101 20.70 -12.32 -12.64
N ASP A 102 21.29 -13.36 -13.21
CA ASP A 102 20.72 -14.13 -14.32
C ASP A 102 19.71 -15.20 -13.87
N GLU A 103 19.51 -15.39 -12.56
CA GLU A 103 18.50 -16.31 -12.00
C GLU A 103 17.11 -15.66 -11.89
N GLY A 104 16.81 -14.67 -12.74
CA GLY A 104 15.54 -13.93 -12.77
C GLY A 104 15.50 -12.69 -11.85
N VAL A 105 16.57 -12.41 -11.11
CA VAL A 105 16.69 -11.21 -10.27
C VAL A 105 16.59 -9.94 -11.12
N MET A 106 17.31 -9.90 -12.24
CA MET A 106 17.32 -8.72 -13.11
C MET A 106 15.96 -8.44 -13.75
N ASP A 107 15.20 -9.48 -14.11
CA ASP A 107 13.86 -9.32 -14.67
C ASP A 107 12.91 -8.63 -13.68
N LEU A 108 12.96 -9.06 -12.40
CA LEU A 108 12.18 -8.42 -11.34
C LEU A 108 12.63 -7.00 -11.05
N VAL A 109 13.94 -6.77 -10.91
CA VAL A 109 14.50 -5.43 -10.63
C VAL A 109 14.20 -4.44 -11.74
N LEU A 110 14.25 -4.88 -13.00
CA LEU A 110 13.92 -4.05 -14.17
C LEU A 110 12.42 -3.80 -14.32
N SER A 111 11.57 -4.67 -13.77
CA SER A 111 10.11 -4.52 -13.86
C SER A 111 9.55 -3.36 -13.04
N VAL A 112 10.26 -2.90 -12.01
CA VAL A 112 9.87 -1.71 -11.24
C VAL A 112 10.11 -0.49 -12.11
N LEU A 113 9.08 0.28 -12.45
CA LEU A 113 9.18 1.32 -13.47
C LEU A 113 9.83 2.59 -12.98
#